data_AF-A0BVS4-F1
#
_entry.id   AF-A0BVS4-F1
#
_cell.length_a   1.000
_cell.length_b   1.000
_cell.length_c   1.000
_cell.angle_alpha   90.00
_cell.angle_beta   90.00
_cell.angle_gamma   90.00
#
_symmetry.space_group_name_H-M   'P 1'
#
loop_
_entity.id
_entity.type
_entity.pdbx_description
1 polymer ?
#
loop_
_entity_poly.entity_id
_entity_poly.type
_entity_poly.pdbx_seq_one_letter_code
_entity_poly.pdbx_strand_id
1 'polypeptide(L)'
;MHSFYKLAFQTLSNFHSMGLVSDEEKSYLKDMIINWSNPQLNASQDQMSVLLLRNILVLRNQVKQGCSIQKVLCLIEEETDEDDNF
;
A
#
# COMPACT_ATOMS: atom_id res chain seq x y z
N MET A 1 10.98 -21.27 7.33
CA MET A 1 9.93 -20.21 7.39
C MET A 1 10.40 -18.93 8.07
N HIS A 2 11.08 -18.98 9.23
CA HIS A 2 11.48 -17.76 9.96
C HIS A 2 12.43 -16.81 9.22
N SER A 3 13.24 -17.28 8.27
CA SER A 3 14.16 -16.45 7.48
C SER A 3 13.43 -15.40 6.64
N PHE A 4 12.35 -15.79 5.95
CA PHE A 4 11.59 -14.91 5.06
C PHE A 4 10.94 -13.76 5.82
N TYR A 5 10.12 -14.06 6.83
CA TYR A 5 9.39 -13.03 7.57
C TYR A 5 10.35 -12.09 8.31
N LYS A 6 11.42 -12.63 8.90
CA LYS A 6 12.44 -11.81 9.55
C LYS A 6 13.08 -10.83 8.56
N LEU A 7 13.43 -11.31 7.37
CA LEU A 7 14.01 -10.47 6.31
C LEU A 7 13.00 -9.44 5.79
N ALA A 8 11.73 -9.82 5.63
CA ALA A 8 10.66 -8.92 5.21
C ALA A 8 10.44 -7.79 6.21
N PHE A 9 10.32 -8.10 7.50
CA PHE A 9 10.16 -7.08 8.54
C PHE A 9 11.38 -6.19 8.70
N GLN A 10 12.59 -6.75 8.60
CA GLN A 10 13.82 -5.96 8.65
C GLN A 10 13.90 -4.99 7.46
N THR A 11 13.58 -5.46 6.26
CA THR A 11 13.56 -4.63 5.04
C THR A 11 12.51 -3.52 5.15
N LEU A 12 11.30 -3.84 5.62
CA LEU A 12 10.25 -2.87 5.86
C LEU A 12 10.67 -1.82 6.90
N SER A 13 11.34 -2.24 7.98
CA SER A 13 11.86 -1.31 8.98
C SER A 13 12.90 -0.36 8.38
N ASN A 14 13.81 -0.87 7.55
CA ASN A 14 14.80 -0.05 6.87
C ASN A 14 14.16 0.99 5.95
N PHE A 15 13.15 0.60 5.17
CA PHE A 15 12.43 1.52 4.29
C PHE A 15 11.70 2.63 5.07
N HIS A 16 11.10 2.28 6.20
CA HIS A 16 10.50 3.26 7.10
C HIS A 16 11.55 4.24 7.67
N SER A 17 12.68 3.73 8.17
CA SER A 17 13.77 4.57 8.68
C SER A 17 14.39 5.48 7.61
N MET A 18 14.34 5.09 6.33
CA MET A 18 14.78 5.91 5.20
C MET A 18 13.71 6.91 4.73
N GLY A 19 12.53 6.94 5.33
CA GLY A 19 11.42 7.81 4.92
C GLY A 19 10.76 7.39 3.60
N LEU A 20 10.99 6.16 3.13
CA LEU A 20 10.39 5.65 1.89
C LEU A 20 8.94 5.20 2.10
N VAL A 21 8.54 4.94 3.34
CA VAL A 21 7.24 4.38 3.75
C VAL A 21 6.73 5.16 4.95
N SER A 22 5.47 5.61 4.92
CA SER A 22 4.84 6.30 6.06
C SER A 22 4.50 5.33 7.20
N ASP A 23 4.09 5.85 8.36
CA ASP A 23 3.62 5.01 9.47
C ASP A 23 2.36 4.22 9.09
N GLU A 24 1.42 4.83 8.36
CA GLU A 24 0.21 4.13 7.88
C GLU A 24 0.56 3.02 6.90
N GLU A 25 1.42 3.31 5.91
CA GLU A 25 1.86 2.32 4.92
C GLU A 25 2.61 1.16 5.60
N LYS A 26 3.44 1.46 6.61
CA LYS A 26 4.14 0.43 7.38
C LYS A 26 3.17 -0.50 8.11
N SER A 27 2.10 0.04 8.70
CA SER A 27 1.09 -0.79 9.39
C SER A 27 0.43 -1.76 8.40
N TYR A 28 -0.04 -1.25 7.26
CA TYR A 28 -0.66 -2.08 6.23
C TYR A 28 0.29 -3.16 5.70
N LEU A 29 1.55 -2.78 5.40
CA LEU A 29 2.54 -3.70 4.86
C LEU A 29 2.91 -4.80 5.86
N LYS A 30 2.87 -4.53 7.17
CA LYS A 30 3.06 -5.57 8.19
C LYS A 30 1.95 -6.62 8.11
N ASP A 31 0.69 -6.19 8.03
CA ASP A 31 -0.44 -7.11 7.93
C ASP A 31 -0.38 -7.92 6.64
N MET A 32 -0.01 -7.29 5.53
CA MET A 32 0.23 -7.97 4.25
C MET A 32 1.35 -9.02 4.35
N ILE A 33 2.46 -8.69 5.02
CA ILE A 33 3.57 -9.63 5.25
C ILE A 33 3.08 -10.83 6.06
N ILE A 34 2.33 -10.63 7.14
CA ILE A 34 1.83 -11.72 7.99
C ILE A 34 0.92 -12.67 7.20
N ASN A 35 0.06 -12.10 6.35
CA ASN A 35 -0.91 -12.85 5.54
C ASN A 35 -0.33 -13.41 4.23
N TRP A 36 0.99 -13.41 4.05
CA TRP A 36 1.62 -13.91 2.82
C TRP A 36 1.45 -15.43 2.69
N SER A 37 0.66 -15.86 1.70
CA SER A 37 0.24 -17.25 1.53
C SER A 37 1.31 -18.19 0.97
N ASN A 38 2.39 -17.68 0.37
CA ASN A 38 3.53 -18.45 -0.16
C ASN A 38 4.87 -17.74 0.06
N PRO A 39 5.44 -17.77 1.28
CA PRO A 39 6.72 -17.13 1.58
C PRO A 39 7.87 -17.89 0.90
N GLN A 40 8.63 -17.21 0.04
CA GLN A 40 9.82 -17.80 -0.58
C GLN A 40 10.94 -17.94 0.45
N LEU A 41 11.19 -19.18 0.89
CA LEU A 41 12.08 -19.48 2.02
C LEU A 41 13.55 -19.05 1.82
N ASN A 42 13.98 -18.86 0.56
CA ASN A 42 15.35 -18.53 0.16
C ASN A 42 15.48 -17.15 -0.50
N ALA A 43 14.57 -16.22 -0.23
CA ALA A 43 14.65 -14.86 -0.79
C ALA A 43 15.93 -14.15 -0.31
N SER A 44 16.69 -13.58 -1.25
CA SER A 44 17.80 -12.68 -0.92
C SER A 44 17.28 -11.32 -0.43
N GLN A 45 18.16 -10.51 0.20
CA GLN A 45 17.81 -9.16 0.62
C GLN A 45 17.33 -8.28 -0.55
N ASP A 46 17.98 -8.39 -1.71
CA ASP A 46 17.59 -7.65 -2.91
C ASP A 46 16.22 -8.09 -3.42
N GLN A 47 15.96 -9.40 -3.46
CA GLN A 47 14.66 -9.94 -3.86
C GLN A 47 13.55 -9.47 -2.91
N MET A 48 13.81 -9.46 -1.60
CA MET A 48 12.86 -8.96 -0.61
C MET A 48 12.60 -7.46 -0.78
N SER A 49 13.66 -6.68 -1.03
CA SER A 49 13.56 -5.23 -1.25
C SER A 49 12.70 -4.91 -2.48
N VAL A 50 12.97 -5.59 -3.61
CA VAL A 50 12.16 -5.45 -4.83
C VAL A 50 10.71 -5.85 -4.60
N LEU A 51 10.49 -6.93 -3.87
CA LEU A 51 9.16 -7.44 -3.57
C LEU A 51 8.33 -6.44 -2.74
N LEU A 52 8.92 -5.86 -1.70
CA LEU A 52 8.23 -4.86 -0.88
C LEU A 52 8.00 -3.55 -1.65
N LEU A 53 8.97 -3.09 -2.44
CA LEU A 53 8.80 -1.89 -3.28
C LEU A 53 7.66 -2.05 -4.30
N ARG A 54 7.51 -3.24 -4.90
CA ARG A 54 6.38 -3.52 -5.80
C ARG A 54 5.03 -3.40 -5.09
N ASN A 55 4.92 -3.91 -3.87
CA ASN A 55 3.68 -3.81 -3.10
C ASN A 55 3.39 -2.37 -2.66
N ILE A 56 4.40 -1.61 -2.25
CA ILE A 56 4.26 -0.17 -1.97
C ILE A 56 3.73 0.58 -3.20
N LEU A 57 4.28 0.29 -4.38
CA LEU A 57 3.82 0.90 -5.63
C LEU A 57 2.35 0.57 -5.93
N VAL A 58 1.96 -0.71 -5.79
CA VAL A 58 0.57 -1.14 -5.99
C VAL A 58 -0.36 -0.44 -5.01
N LEU A 59 -0.02 -0.42 -3.73
CA LEU A 59 -0.81 0.25 -2.69
C LEU A 59 -1.02 1.74 -3.00
N ARG A 60 0.06 2.46 -3.32
CA ARG A 60 -0.03 3.89 -3.67
C ARG A 60 -0.87 4.13 -4.93
N ASN A 61 -0.79 3.26 -5.92
CA ASN A 61 -1.58 3.36 -7.13
C ASN A 61 -3.07 3.08 -6.87
N GLN A 62 -3.39 2.11 -6.01
CA GLN A 62 -4.76 1.84 -5.58
C GLN A 62 -5.35 3.03 -4.80
N VAL A 63 -4.59 3.63 -3.89
CA VAL A 63 -5.01 4.84 -3.16
C VAL A 63 -5.25 6.01 -4.13
N LYS A 64 -4.38 6.22 -5.13
CA LYS A 64 -4.59 7.26 -6.15
C LYS A 64 -5.85 7.01 -6.98
N GLN A 65 -6.13 5.77 -7.37
CA GLN A 65 -7.33 5.43 -8.14
C GLN A 65 -8.60 5.54 -7.27
N GLY A 66 -8.57 5.11 -6.02
CA GLY A 66 -9.68 5.28 -5.08
C GLY A 66 -10.00 6.74 -4.79
N CYS A 67 -8.96 7.58 -4.63
CA CYS A 67 -9.11 9.02 -4.44
C CYS A 67 -9.63 9.73 -5.72
N SER A 68 -9.23 9.26 -6.91
CA SER A 68 -9.80 9.70 -8.18
C SER A 68 -11.29 9.39 -8.28
N ILE A 69 -11.72 8.20 -7.89
CA ILE A 69 -13.14 7.80 -7.94
C ILE A 69 -13.96 8.58 -6.91
N GLN A 70 -13.47 8.73 -5.67
CA GLN A 70 -14.12 9.57 -4.66
C GLN A 70 -14.27 11.01 -5.11
N LYS A 71 -13.24 11.60 -5.72
CA LYS A 71 -13.31 12.97 -6.23
C LYS A 71 -14.36 13.11 -7.36
N VAL A 72 -14.51 12.10 -8.21
CA VAL A 72 -15.57 12.06 -9.22
C VAL A 72 -16.95 11.90 -8.57
N LEU A 73 -17.09 11.05 -7.56
CA LEU A 73 -18.36 10.85 -6.85
C LEU A 73 -18.80 12.13 -6.11
N CYS A 74 -17.89 12.84 -5.45
CA CYS A 74 -18.20 14.13 -4.82
C CYS A 74 -18.61 15.20 -5.85
N LEU A 75 -18.03 15.18 -7.05
CA LEU A 75 -18.44 16.09 -8.14
C LEU A 75 -19.83 15.76 -8.71
N ILE A 76 -20.26 14.49 -8.65
CA ILE A 76 -21.60 14.08 -9.09
C ILE A 76 -22.67 14.47 -8.06
N GLU A 77 -22.35 14.41 -6.76
CA GLU A 77 -23.29 14.82 -5.69
C GLU A 77 -23.50 16.35 -5.63
N GLU A 78 -22.52 17.15 -6.07
CA GLU A 78 -22.61 18.63 -6.09
C GLU A 78 -23.36 19.19 -7.33
N GLU A 79 -23.69 18.40 -8.34
CA GLU A 79 -24.46 18.84 -9.53
C GLU A 79 -25.99 18.62 -9.41
N THR A 80 -26.50 18.09 -8.30
CA THR A 80 -27.94 17.75 -8.15
C THR A 80 -28.72 18.60 -7.15
N ASP A 81 -28.15 19.68 -6.62
CA ASP A 81 -28.91 20.66 -5.83
C ASP A 81 -28.99 21.99 -6.60
N GLU A 82 -30.23 22.44 -6.83
CA GLU A 82 -30.66 23.73 -7.39
C GLU A 82 -30.81 23.82 -8.92
N ASP A 83 -31.85 23.19 -9.48
CA ASP A 83 -32.62 23.82 -10.58
C ASP A 83 -34.09 23.36 -10.69
N ASP A 84 -34.81 23.26 -9.56
CA ASP A 84 -36.28 23.15 -9.53
C ASP A 84 -36.89 24.51 -9.12
N ASN A 85 -36.54 25.55 -9.88
CA ASN A 85 -37.12 26.88 -9.72
C ASN A 85 -37.64 27.36 -11.08
N PHE A 86 -38.69 26.73 -11.61
CA PHE A 86 -39.64 27.34 -12.54
C PHE A 86 -40.97 26.59 -12.64
#